data_AF-A0A2D0JLD1-F1
#
_entry.id   AF-A0A2D0JLD1-F1
#
_cell.length_a   1.000
_cell.length_b   1.000
_cell.length_c   1.000
_cell.angle_alpha   90.00
_cell.angle_beta   90.00
_cell.angle_gamma   90.00
#
_symmetry.space_group_name_H-M   'P 1'
#
loop_
_entity.id
_entity.type
_entity.pdbx_description
1 polymer ?
#
loop_
_entity_poly.entity_id
_entity_poly.type
_entity_poly.pdbx_seq_one_letter_code
_entity_poly.pdbx_strand_id
1 'polypeptide(L)' 'MIKIQQISLVAAIAKELGDQQPGITISQAQLNTLIAAANNICAAFEQPETPARNLCDSCNDWPRGGCQPGCVAYK' A
#
# COMPACT_ATOMS: atom_id res chain seq x y z
N MET A 1 -13.48 -14.81 -9.09
CA MET A 1 -12.18 -15.43 -8.77
C MET A 1 -11.18 -14.30 -8.60
N ILE A 2 -10.68 -14.07 -7.39
CA ILE A 2 -9.75 -12.96 -7.11
C ILE A 2 -8.41 -13.35 -7.72
N LYS A 3 -7.97 -12.66 -8.77
CA LYS A 3 -6.61 -12.83 -9.32
C LYS A 3 -5.65 -12.23 -8.30
N ILE A 4 -4.72 -13.04 -7.81
CA ILE A 4 -3.61 -12.56 -7.00
C ILE A 4 -2.66 -11.85 -7.96
N GLN A 5 -2.86 -10.55 -8.16
CA GLN A 5 -1.91 -9.71 -8.90
C GLN A 5 -0.65 -9.44 -8.06
N GLN A 6 -0.76 -9.56 -6.73
CA GLN A 6 0.20 -9.06 -5.77
C GLN A 6 0.59 -10.14 -4.75
N ILE A 7 0.97 -11.33 -5.23
CA ILE A 7 1.26 -12.49 -4.37
C ILE A 7 2.38 -12.20 -3.37
N SER A 8 3.35 -11.41 -3.79
CA SER A 8 4.48 -10.96 -2.98
C SER A 8 4.01 -10.09 -1.80
N LEU A 9 3.06 -9.17 -2.04
CA LEU A 9 2.51 -8.30 -1.00
C LEU A 9 1.65 -9.09 -0.02
N VAL A 10 0.81 -10.00 -0.51
CA VAL A 10 0.01 -10.89 0.33
C VAL A 10 0.90 -11.77 1.21
N ALA A 11 1.98 -12.31 0.64
CA ALA A 11 2.95 -13.11 1.39
C ALA A 11 3.70 -12.29 2.44
N ALA A 12 4.08 -11.05 2.14
CA ALA A 12 4.73 -10.15 3.09
C ALA A 12 3.82 -9.82 4.28
N ILE A 13 2.54 -9.51 4.03
CA ILE A 13 1.56 -9.25 5.10
C ILE A 13 1.34 -10.51 5.95
N ALA A 14 1.19 -11.68 5.31
CA ALA A 14 1.00 -12.93 6.03
C ALA A 14 2.22 -13.30 6.89
N LYS A 15 3.44 -13.02 6.41
CA LYS A 15 4.67 -13.20 7.18
C LYS A 15 4.71 -12.30 8.40
N GLU A 16 4.47 -11.00 8.22
CA GLU A 16 4.45 -10.03 9.32
C GLU A 16 3.42 -10.41 10.40
N LEU A 17 2.24 -10.89 10.01
CA LEU A 17 1.24 -11.40 10.96
C LEU A 17 1.74 -12.62 11.73
N GLY A 18 2.47 -13.53 11.08
CA GLY A 18 3.09 -14.69 11.74
C GLY A 18 4.21 -14.30 12.70
N ASP A 19 4.98 -13.25 12.36
CA ASP A 19 6.04 -12.73 13.22
C ASP A 19 5.46 -12.00 14.45
N GLN A 20 4.35 -11.25 14.28
CA GLN A 20 3.65 -10.58 15.38
C GLN A 20 2.85 -11.54 16.28
N GLN A 21 2.30 -12.61 15.72
CA GLN A 21 1.55 -13.63 16.44
C GLN A 21 2.00 -15.03 16.01
N PRO A 22 3.04 -15.58 16.64
CA PRO A 22 3.55 -16.91 16.33
C PRO A 22 2.45 -17.98 16.45
N GLY A 23 2.34 -18.82 15.41
CA GLY A 23 1.35 -19.91 15.37
C GLY A 23 -0.05 -19.48 14.95
N ILE A 24 -0.26 -18.22 14.53
CA ILE A 24 -1.54 -17.81 13.96
C ILE A 24 -1.88 -18.62 12.70
N THR A 25 -3.12 -19.11 12.66
CA THR A 25 -3.67 -19.76 11.46
C THR A 25 -4.65 -18.81 10.78
N ILE A 26 -4.58 -18.73 9.46
CA ILE A 26 -5.42 -17.83 8.67
C ILE A 26 -6.46 -18.67 7.92
N SER A 27 -7.75 -18.40 8.15
CA SER A 27 -8.84 -19.02 7.40
C SER A 27 -8.90 -18.51 5.95
N GLN A 28 -9.60 -19.22 5.06
CA GLN A 28 -9.80 -18.78 3.68
C GLN A 28 -10.47 -17.39 3.60
N ALA A 29 -11.40 -17.08 4.50
CA ALA A 29 -12.06 -15.78 4.54
C ALA A 29 -11.07 -14.65 4.86
N GLN A 30 -10.19 -14.87 5.85
CA GLN A 30 -9.14 -13.91 6.21
C GLN A 30 -8.09 -13.78 5.09
N LEU A 31 -7.72 -14.89 4.44
CA LEU A 31 -6.82 -14.86 3.27
C LEU A 31 -7.43 -14.01 2.14
N ASN A 32 -8.73 -14.16 1.85
CA ASN A 32 -9.41 -13.34 0.85
C ASN A 32 -9.38 -11.85 1.22
N THR A 33 -9.52 -11.51 2.50
CA THR A 33 -9.39 -10.13 2.99
C THR A 33 -7.99 -9.58 2.76
N LEU A 34 -6.94 -10.38 3.00
CA LEU A 34 -5.55 -9.98 2.73
C LEU A 34 -5.32 -9.72 1.24
N ILE A 35 -5.85 -10.58 0.36
CA ILE A 35 -5.74 -10.39 -1.09
C ILE A 35 -6.46 -9.11 -1.53
N ALA A 36 -7.67 -8.86 -1.00
CA ALA A 36 -8.41 -7.62 -1.29
C ALA A 36 -7.64 -6.37 -0.84
N ALA A 37 -7.06 -6.40 0.37
CA ALA A 37 -6.23 -5.31 0.88
C ALA A 37 -5.00 -5.06 0.00
N ALA A 38 -4.26 -6.12 -0.37
CA ALA A 38 -3.10 -6.02 -1.24
C ALA A 38 -3.45 -5.44 -2.62
N ASN A 39 -4.56 -5.87 -3.21
CA ASN A 39 -5.03 -5.34 -4.48
C ASN A 39 -5.44 -3.86 -4.36
N ASN A 40 -6.11 -3.47 -3.27
CA ASN A 40 -6.49 -2.06 -3.02
C ASN A 40 -5.26 -1.15 -2.87
N ILE A 41 -4.24 -1.62 -2.15
CA ILE A 41 -2.96 -0.91 -2.01
C ILE A 41 -2.36 -0.69 -3.40
N CYS A 42 -2.21 -1.74 -4.20
CA CYS A 42 -1.60 -1.61 -5.52
C CYS A 42 -2.43 -0.75 -6.47
N ALA A 43 -3.75 -0.84 -6.45
CA ALA A 43 -4.62 0.08 -7.20
C ALA A 43 -4.42 1.55 -6.79
N ALA A 44 -4.20 1.80 -5.49
CA ALA A 44 -3.87 3.14 -5.00
C ALA A 44 -2.49 3.63 -5.46
N PHE A 45 -1.58 2.75 -5.88
CA PHE A 45 -0.29 3.11 -6.50
C PHE A 45 -0.32 3.11 -8.05
N GLU A 46 -1.28 2.41 -8.66
CA GLU A 46 -1.45 2.32 -10.12
C GLU A 46 -2.26 3.48 -10.73
N GLN A 47 -2.88 4.36 -9.93
CA GLN A 47 -3.63 5.51 -10.49
C GLN A 47 -2.74 6.34 -11.45
N PRO A 48 -3.24 6.64 -12.66
CA PRO A 48 -2.48 7.30 -13.71
C PRO A 48 -2.01 8.69 -13.28
N GLU A 49 -0.84 9.06 -13.76
CA GLU A 49 -0.23 10.38 -13.59
C GLU A 49 -0.95 11.48 -14.42
N THR A 50 -2.27 11.42 -14.62
CA THR A 50 -3.00 12.46 -15.37
C THR A 50 -4.35 12.85 -14.71
N PRO A 51 -4.46 14.08 -14.17
CA PRO A 51 -3.36 15.04 -14.03
C PRO A 51 -2.25 14.39 -13.18
N ALA A 52 -0.99 14.74 -13.48
CA ALA A 52 0.18 14.25 -12.73
C ALA A 52 -0.19 14.22 -11.26
N ARG A 53 -0.04 13.05 -10.62
CA ARG A 53 -0.28 12.96 -9.18
C ARG A 53 0.56 14.04 -8.55
N ASN A 54 -0.08 15.09 -8.05
CA ASN A 54 0.66 16.15 -7.41
C ASN A 54 0.93 15.69 -5.98
N LEU A 55 1.94 14.82 -5.87
CA LEU A 55 2.48 14.31 -4.61
C LEU A 55 3.12 15.44 -3.78
N CYS A 56 3.16 16.67 -4.33
CA CYS A 56 3.70 17.88 -3.74
C CYS A 56 2.64 18.97 -3.45
N ASP A 57 1.38 18.81 -3.88
CA ASP A 57 0.32 19.82 -3.62
C ASP A 57 -0.09 19.88 -2.16
N SER A 58 0.12 18.79 -1.44
CA SER A 58 0.18 18.82 -0.01
C SER A 58 1.59 18.43 0.37
N CYS A 59 2.22 19.17 1.26
CA CYS A 59 3.43 18.76 1.96
C CYS A 59 3.29 17.42 2.71
N ASN A 60 2.17 16.69 2.57
CA ASN A 60 1.98 15.31 3.01
C ASN A 60 2.58 14.37 1.99
N ASP A 61 3.88 14.31 2.05
CA ASP A 61 4.60 13.13 1.64
C ASP A 61 4.10 11.90 2.43
N TRP A 62 3.57 10.90 1.72
CA TRP A 62 2.74 9.88 2.37
C TRP A 62 3.35 8.48 2.48
N PRO A 63 4.20 7.98 1.55
CA PRO A 63 4.85 6.67 1.75
C PRO A 63 6.37 6.71 2.02
N ARG A 64 7.06 7.86 1.90
CA ARG A 64 8.54 7.88 1.83
C ARG A 64 9.32 8.99 2.54
N GLY A 65 8.71 9.94 3.23
CA GLY A 65 9.48 10.88 4.07
C GLY A 65 10.14 12.06 3.33
N GLY A 66 9.52 12.75 2.39
CA GLY A 66 9.31 14.18 2.56
C GLY A 66 8.98 14.91 1.26
N CYS A 67 8.06 15.88 1.31
CA CYS A 67 8.08 16.99 0.39
C CYS A 67 9.42 17.70 0.59
N GLN A 68 10.31 17.56 -0.39
CA GLN A 68 11.69 18.02 -0.32
C GLN A 68 11.77 19.52 0.05
N PRO A 69 12.91 19.99 0.59
CA PRO A 69 13.04 21.25 1.38
C PRO A 69 12.67 22.58 0.71
N GLY A 70 12.16 22.55 -0.53
CA GLY A 70 11.74 23.69 -1.33
C GLY A 70 10.25 23.69 -1.70
N CYS A 71 9.37 22.95 -0.99
CA CYS A 71 7.91 23.11 -1.16
C CYS A 71 7.49 24.53 -0.75
N VAL A 72 7.36 25.37 -1.78
CA VAL A 72 7.31 26.83 -1.76
C VAL A 72 6.10 27.38 -1.00
N ALA A 73 6.33 27.82 0.24
CA ALA A 73 5.43 28.72 0.96
C ALA A 73 5.70 30.22 0.70
N TYR A 74 6.56 30.58 -0.27
CA TYR A 74 6.73 31.95 -0.73
C TYR A 74 6.99 32.02 -2.24
N LYS A 75 5.93 32.28 -3.01
CA LYS A 75 5.83 33.41 -3.95
C LYS A 75 4.39 33.62 -4.38
#